data_AF-A0ABD0YAD1-F1
#
_entry.id   AF-A0ABD0YAD1-F1
#
_cell.length_a   1.000
_cell.length_b   1.000
_cell.length_c   1.000
_cell.angle_alpha   90.00
_cell.angle_beta   90.00
_cell.angle_gamma   90.00
#
_symmetry.space_group_name_H-M   'P 1'
#
loop_
_entity.id
_entity.type
_entity.pdbx_description
1 polymer ?
#
loop_
_entity_poly.entity_id
_entity_poly.type
_entity_poly.pdbx_seq_one_letter_code
_entity_poly.pdbx_strand_id
1 'polypeptide(L)'
;MFYEIKKQETTEIAKDYLFSQAERNRWENDRRGDGGSGSESMEMPRGHVPPPRAVTDLCYDLEDAVVLSMVTAYYCPYLVPLHLQDIFLEPEGKYQNIHNAVALTQAWKKLRLGLSATPSWFSNPNPVQMLMLVTHLYTVLPSYVPRLTVFFSGSLSTHIDRVVSLNNPSNKVVRMQVPGRRRTI
;
A
#
# COMPACT_ATOMS: atom_id res chain seq x y z
N MET A 1 9.74 11.96 -24.43
CA MET A 1 9.85 10.62 -25.04
C MET A 1 10.23 9.52 -24.05
N PHE A 2 11.38 9.54 -23.35
CA PHE A 2 11.72 8.48 -22.36
C PHE A 2 10.82 8.42 -21.10
N TYR A 3 10.16 9.52 -20.73
CA TYR A 3 9.26 9.56 -19.58
C TYR A 3 7.88 8.96 -19.85
N GLU A 4 7.39 9.00 -21.10
CA GLU A 4 6.09 8.43 -21.47
C GLU A 4 6.17 6.92 -21.63
N ILE A 5 7.29 6.40 -22.16
CA ILE A 5 7.52 4.98 -22.34
C ILE A 5 7.57 4.24 -20.99
N LYS A 6 8.23 4.82 -19.97
CA LYS A 6 8.21 4.25 -18.61
C LYS A 6 6.83 4.31 -17.96
N LYS A 7 6.02 5.34 -18.24
CA LYS A 7 4.68 5.46 -17.65
C LYS A 7 3.75 4.34 -18.13
N GLN A 8 3.83 3.97 -19.41
CA GLN A 8 3.02 2.90 -20.00
C GLN A 8 3.40 1.52 -19.48
N GLU A 9 4.69 1.19 -19.43
CA GLU A 9 5.19 -0.09 -18.87
C GLU A 9 4.78 -0.27 -17.40
N THR A 10 4.88 0.78 -16.59
CA THR A 10 4.59 0.64 -15.15
C THR A 10 3.09 0.53 -14.86
N THR A 11 2.23 1.05 -15.74
CA THR A 11 0.77 0.85 -15.63
C THR A 11 0.33 -0.56 -16.04
N GLU A 12 1.02 -1.22 -16.97
CA GLU A 12 0.73 -2.61 -17.32
C GLU A 12 1.17 -3.58 -16.22
N ILE A 13 2.37 -3.37 -15.64
CA ILE A 13 2.87 -4.21 -14.55
C ILE A 13 1.98 -4.14 -13.31
N ALA A 14 1.45 -2.96 -12.97
CA ALA A 14 0.52 -2.82 -11.84
C ALA A 14 -0.83 -3.50 -12.10
N LYS A 15 -1.32 -3.46 -13.35
CA LYS A 15 -2.53 -4.18 -13.76
C LYS A 15 -2.31 -5.69 -13.70
N ASP A 16 -1.22 -6.19 -14.25
CA ASP A 16 -0.87 -7.62 -14.21
C ASP A 16 -0.69 -8.14 -12.78
N TYR A 17 -0.15 -7.32 -11.87
CA TYR A 17 0.01 -7.72 -10.47
C TYR A 17 -1.34 -7.79 -9.75
N LEU A 18 -2.24 -6.85 -10.00
CA LEU A 18 -3.59 -6.86 -9.43
C LEU A 18 -4.46 -7.98 -10.04
N PHE A 19 -4.37 -8.20 -11.35
CA PHE A 19 -5.05 -9.30 -12.05
C PHE A 19 -4.52 -10.66 -11.61
N SER A 20 -3.20 -10.85 -11.51
CA SER A 20 -2.59 -12.12 -11.09
C SER A 20 -2.93 -12.48 -9.64
N GLN A 21 -3.11 -11.49 -8.76
CA GLN A 21 -3.55 -11.73 -7.37
C GLN A 21 -5.05 -12.04 -7.29
N ALA A 22 -5.88 -11.38 -8.11
CA ALA A 22 -7.30 -11.70 -8.22
C ALA A 22 -7.53 -13.13 -8.73
N GLU A 23 -6.75 -13.58 -9.72
CA GLU A 23 -6.79 -14.94 -10.22
C GLU A 23 -6.29 -15.96 -9.19
N ARG A 24 -5.18 -15.68 -8.48
CA ARG A 24 -4.67 -16.57 -7.43
C ARG A 24 -5.69 -16.81 -6.30
N ASN A 25 -6.39 -15.76 -5.88
CA ASN A 25 -7.42 -15.85 -4.85
C ASN A 25 -8.68 -16.60 -5.32
N ARG A 26 -8.98 -16.57 -6.63
CA ARG A 26 -10.10 -17.32 -7.24
C ARG A 26 -9.91 -18.83 -7.10
N TRP A 27 -8.72 -19.34 -7.39
CA TRP A 27 -8.40 -20.78 -7.27
C TRP A 27 -8.31 -21.26 -5.81
N GLU A 28 -8.04 -20.35 -4.87
CA GLU A 28 -7.92 -20.68 -3.45
C GLU A 28 -9.29 -20.75 -2.74
N ASN A 29 -10.27 -19.98 -3.21
CA ASN A 29 -11.65 -20.02 -2.75
C ASN A 29 -12.44 -21.22 -3.33
N ASP A 30 -12.20 -21.61 -4.58
CA ASP A 30 -12.84 -22.80 -5.19
C ASP A 30 -12.49 -24.11 -4.47
N ARG A 31 -11.32 -24.19 -3.82
CA ARG A 31 -10.95 -25.36 -3.00
C ARG A 31 -11.61 -25.40 -1.63
N ARG A 32 -12.26 -24.32 -1.18
CA ARG A 32 -12.82 -24.18 0.17
C ARG A 32 -14.35 -24.21 0.21
N GLY A 33 -15.04 -24.32 -0.92
CA GLY A 33 -16.50 -24.29 -0.99
C GLY A 33 -17.16 -25.66 -1.14
N ASP A 34 -17.45 -26.33 -0.03
CA ASP A 34 -18.60 -27.24 0.07
C ASP A 34 -19.39 -26.90 1.35
N GLY A 35 -20.70 -26.70 1.19
CA GLY A 35 -21.67 -26.60 2.29
C GLY A 35 -22.30 -25.23 2.56
N GLY A 36 -23.54 -25.05 2.08
CA GLY A 36 -24.63 -24.53 2.93
C GLY A 36 -25.09 -23.07 2.78
N SER A 37 -26.19 -22.92 2.02
CA SER A 37 -27.29 -21.94 2.07
C SER A 37 -27.34 -20.84 3.16
N GLY A 38 -27.69 -19.62 2.72
CA GLY A 38 -28.70 -18.80 3.42
C GLY A 38 -28.23 -17.48 4.02
N SER A 39 -28.13 -16.44 3.19
CA SER A 39 -28.56 -15.04 3.42
C SER A 39 -27.74 -14.15 2.47
N GLU A 40 -28.42 -13.46 1.54
CA GLU A 40 -27.82 -12.47 0.64
C GLU A 40 -27.29 -11.28 1.47
N SER A 41 -26.14 -11.47 2.09
CA SER A 41 -25.18 -10.40 2.29
C SER A 41 -24.52 -10.24 0.93
N MET A 42 -24.73 -9.09 0.27
CA MET A 42 -24.13 -8.74 -1.01
C MET A 42 -22.60 -8.73 -0.84
N GLU A 43 -21.98 -9.89 -0.92
CA GLU A 43 -20.53 -10.04 -0.94
C GLU A 43 -20.05 -9.45 -2.27
N MET A 44 -19.54 -8.22 -2.21
CA MET A 44 -18.98 -7.54 -3.37
C MET A 44 -17.81 -8.39 -3.92
N PRO A 45 -17.83 -8.77 -5.21
CA PRO A 45 -16.82 -9.66 -5.76
C PRO A 45 -15.44 -8.99 -5.73
N ARG A 46 -14.52 -9.63 -5.00
CA ARG A 46 -13.12 -9.22 -4.88
C ARG A 46 -12.45 -9.28 -6.26
N GLY A 47 -12.18 -8.12 -6.83
CA GLY A 47 -11.68 -7.99 -8.21
C GLY A 47 -12.30 -6.83 -9.01
N HIS A 48 -13.22 -6.07 -8.41
CA HIS A 48 -13.75 -4.86 -9.03
C HIS A 48 -12.65 -3.79 -9.16
N VAL A 49 -12.30 -3.42 -10.39
CA VAL A 49 -11.39 -2.30 -10.67
C VAL A 49 -12.24 -1.03 -10.61
N PRO A 50 -11.92 -0.05 -9.73
CA PRO A 50 -12.71 1.16 -9.66
C PRO A 50 -12.63 1.93 -10.98
N PRO A 51 -13.70 2.65 -11.36
CA PRO A 51 -13.68 3.45 -12.56
C PRO A 51 -12.55 4.49 -12.53
N PRO A 52 -12.00 4.89 -13.69
CA PRO A 52 -10.96 5.91 -13.74
C PRO A 52 -11.49 7.21 -13.13
N ARG A 53 -10.75 7.76 -12.16
CA ARG A 53 -11.07 9.04 -11.51
C ARG A 53 -10.01 10.08 -11.85
N ALA A 54 -10.46 11.25 -12.29
CA ALA A 54 -9.60 12.41 -12.44
C ALA A 54 -9.61 13.21 -11.15
N VAL A 55 -8.42 13.57 -10.65
CA VAL A 55 -8.28 14.46 -9.48
C VAL A 55 -8.25 15.89 -9.98
N THR A 56 -9.31 16.64 -9.70
CA THR A 56 -9.50 18.04 -10.07
C THR A 56 -9.47 18.96 -8.86
N ASP A 57 -10.05 18.53 -7.73
CA ASP A 57 -10.07 19.25 -6.47
C ASP A 57 -9.44 18.39 -5.38
N LEU A 58 -8.34 18.85 -4.79
CA LEU A 58 -7.61 18.08 -3.79
C LEU A 58 -8.42 17.87 -2.51
N CYS A 59 -9.34 18.76 -2.15
CA CYS A 59 -10.16 18.58 -0.95
C CYS A 59 -11.27 17.57 -1.17
N TYR A 60 -11.98 17.67 -2.30
CA TYR A 60 -13.13 16.82 -2.59
C TYR A 60 -12.70 15.43 -3.07
N ASP A 61 -11.77 15.34 -4.01
CA ASP A 61 -11.41 14.07 -4.65
C ASP A 61 -10.56 13.17 -3.74
N LEU A 62 -9.97 13.72 -2.68
CA LEU A 62 -9.15 12.98 -1.71
C LEU A 62 -9.87 12.71 -0.39
N GLU A 63 -11.09 13.22 -0.21
CA GLU A 63 -11.88 13.10 1.03
C GLU A 63 -12.14 11.63 1.40
N ASP A 64 -12.37 10.78 0.40
CA ASP A 64 -12.71 9.37 0.58
C ASP A 64 -11.50 8.46 0.86
N ALA A 65 -10.30 9.03 0.86
CA ALA A 65 -9.02 8.35 1.02
C ALA A 65 -8.72 7.24 -0.01
N VAL A 66 -9.57 7.00 -1.01
CA VAL A 66 -9.42 5.91 -1.99
C VAL A 66 -8.25 6.19 -2.92
N VAL A 67 -8.19 7.39 -3.49
CA VAL A 67 -7.13 7.80 -4.42
C VAL A 67 -5.75 7.67 -3.75
N LEU A 68 -5.62 8.15 -2.53
CA LEU A 68 -4.37 8.10 -1.77
C LEU A 68 -4.00 6.68 -1.35
N SER A 69 -5.00 5.85 -1.07
CA SER A 69 -4.78 4.42 -0.80
C SER A 69 -4.27 3.68 -2.03
N MET A 70 -4.81 3.98 -3.22
CA MET A 70 -4.34 3.41 -4.48
C MET A 70 -2.91 3.83 -4.81
N VAL A 71 -2.60 5.12 -4.65
CA VAL A 71 -1.23 5.62 -4.84
C VAL A 71 -0.28 4.94 -3.84
N THR A 72 -0.69 4.80 -2.58
CA THR A 72 0.10 4.09 -1.56
C THR A 72 0.29 2.62 -1.91
N ALA A 73 -0.75 1.93 -2.37
CA ALA A 73 -0.69 0.53 -2.80
C ALA A 73 0.24 0.33 -4.00
N TYR A 74 0.27 1.28 -4.92
CA TYR A 74 1.16 1.24 -6.09
C TYR A 74 2.64 1.32 -5.70
N TYR A 75 3.02 2.25 -4.82
CA TYR A 75 4.42 2.39 -4.38
C TYR A 75 4.82 1.33 -3.33
N CYS A 76 3.86 0.92 -2.49
CA CYS A 76 4.06 0.04 -1.35
C CYS A 76 3.12 -1.17 -1.40
N PRO A 77 3.28 -2.10 -2.37
CA PRO A 77 2.36 -3.21 -2.58
C PRO A 77 2.30 -4.18 -1.39
N TYR A 78 3.34 -4.21 -0.55
CA TYR A 78 3.40 -5.01 0.68
C TYR A 78 2.43 -4.55 1.77
N LEU A 79 1.86 -3.34 1.68
CA LEU A 79 0.84 -2.86 2.62
C LEU A 79 -0.56 -3.31 2.27
N VAL A 80 -0.78 -3.72 1.02
CA VAL A 80 -2.10 -4.16 0.55
C VAL A 80 -2.71 -5.24 1.45
N PRO A 81 -2.05 -6.40 1.67
CA PRO A 81 -2.61 -7.44 2.53
C PRO A 81 -2.65 -7.09 4.02
N LEU A 82 -2.01 -5.99 4.43
CA LEU A 82 -1.92 -5.62 5.84
C LEU A 82 -3.00 -4.61 6.26
N HIS A 83 -3.26 -3.61 5.43
CA HIS A 83 -4.16 -2.49 5.79
C HIS A 83 -5.04 -2.02 4.64
N LEU A 84 -4.73 -2.31 3.37
CA LEU A 84 -5.47 -1.73 2.23
C LEU A 84 -6.39 -2.74 1.53
N GLN A 85 -6.45 -3.98 2.00
CA GLN A 85 -7.27 -5.04 1.39
C GLN A 85 -8.78 -4.79 1.57
N ASP A 86 -9.18 -4.24 2.70
CA ASP A 86 -10.58 -4.03 3.08
C ASP A 86 -11.04 -2.57 2.87
N ILE A 87 -10.46 -1.89 1.87
CA ILE A 87 -10.85 -0.52 1.51
C ILE A 87 -12.08 -0.54 0.60
N PHE A 88 -13.04 0.33 0.88
CA PHE A 88 -14.19 0.57 0.02
C PHE A 88 -13.75 1.39 -1.19
N LEU A 89 -13.83 0.79 -2.38
CA LEU A 89 -13.41 1.41 -3.64
C LEU A 89 -14.39 2.48 -4.14
N GLU A 90 -15.67 2.26 -3.86
CA GLU A 90 -16.77 3.16 -4.16
C GLU A 90 -17.54 3.41 -2.87
N PRO A 91 -17.09 4.34 -2.02
CA PRO A 91 -17.74 4.59 -0.76
C PRO A 91 -19.04 5.38 -0.98
N GLU A 92 -20.14 4.85 -0.47
CA GLU A 92 -21.49 5.42 -0.61
C GLU A 92 -21.83 6.35 0.56
N GLY A 93 -21.02 6.36 1.63
CA GLY A 93 -21.32 7.12 2.84
C GLY A 93 -20.11 7.49 3.70
N LYS A 94 -20.34 8.46 4.60
CA LYS A 94 -19.29 9.03 5.49
C LYS A 94 -18.61 7.97 6.36
N TYR A 95 -19.33 6.95 6.80
CA TYR A 95 -18.74 5.86 7.59
C TYR A 95 -17.69 5.08 6.80
N GLN A 96 -17.94 4.82 5.51
CA GLN A 96 -17.00 4.14 4.63
C GLN A 96 -15.80 5.05 4.31
N ASN A 97 -16.01 6.36 4.12
CA ASN A 97 -14.90 7.33 3.98
C ASN A 97 -13.99 7.32 5.21
N ILE A 98 -14.56 7.34 6.41
CA ILE A 98 -13.80 7.33 7.66
C ILE A 98 -13.05 5.99 7.81
N HIS A 99 -13.70 4.86 7.51
CA HIS A 99 -13.04 3.54 7.50
C HIS A 99 -11.81 3.53 6.58
N ASN A 100 -11.96 4.00 5.34
CA ASN A 100 -10.86 4.12 4.38
C ASN A 100 -9.74 5.02 4.91
N ALA A 101 -10.09 6.17 5.49
CA ALA A 101 -9.12 7.09 6.08
C ALA A 101 -8.36 6.47 7.28
N VAL A 102 -9.04 5.67 8.10
CA VAL A 102 -8.41 4.91 9.21
C VAL A 102 -7.44 3.87 8.67
N ALA A 103 -7.87 3.06 7.70
CA ALA A 103 -7.04 2.05 7.05
C ALA A 103 -5.76 2.68 6.47
N LEU A 104 -5.91 3.77 5.72
CA LEU A 104 -4.79 4.50 5.12
C LEU A 104 -3.82 5.08 6.15
N THR A 105 -4.35 5.77 7.17
CA THR A 105 -3.50 6.39 8.20
C THR A 105 -2.77 5.36 9.05
N GLN A 106 -3.38 4.19 9.31
CA GLN A 106 -2.69 3.07 9.94
C GLN A 106 -1.55 2.53 9.07
N ALA A 107 -1.77 2.38 7.76
CA ALA A 107 -0.73 1.96 6.81
C ALA A 107 0.46 2.95 6.82
N TRP A 108 0.18 4.24 6.78
CA TRP A 108 1.19 5.31 6.86
C TRP A 108 1.93 5.35 8.19
N LYS A 109 1.24 5.08 9.30
CA LYS A 109 1.86 4.97 10.62
C LYS A 109 2.84 3.80 10.67
N LYS A 110 2.52 2.67 10.03
CA LYS A 110 3.42 1.52 9.91
C LYS A 110 4.64 1.83 9.03
N LEU A 111 4.45 2.57 7.94
CA LEU A 111 5.55 3.07 7.09
C LEU A 111 6.45 4.10 7.77
N ARG A 112 6.00 4.71 8.87
CA ARG A 112 6.69 5.81 9.56
C ARG A 112 7.04 6.95 8.60
N LEU A 113 6.07 7.38 7.78
CA LEU A 113 6.24 8.43 6.77
C LEU A 113 6.68 9.81 7.33
N GLY A 114 6.89 9.96 8.64
CA GLY A 114 7.26 11.22 9.29
C GLY A 114 6.12 12.23 9.38
N LEU A 115 4.97 11.94 8.77
CA LEU A 115 3.76 12.75 8.82
C LEU A 115 2.70 12.01 9.64
N SER A 116 2.21 12.66 10.70
CA SER A 116 1.15 12.14 11.57
C SER A 116 -0.23 12.51 11.04
N ALA A 117 -0.58 12.00 9.84
CA ALA A 117 -1.92 12.19 9.29
C ALA A 117 -2.96 11.47 10.17
N THR A 118 -4.08 12.15 10.41
CA THR A 118 -5.18 11.64 11.24
C THR A 118 -6.44 11.51 10.37
N PRO A 119 -7.33 10.53 10.60
CA PRO A 119 -8.55 10.38 9.79
C PRO A 119 -9.43 11.64 9.72
N SER A 120 -9.39 12.48 10.75
CA SER A 120 -10.10 13.76 10.80
C SER A 120 -9.71 14.74 9.69
N TRP A 121 -8.50 14.64 9.15
CA TRP A 121 -8.04 15.47 8.03
C TRP A 121 -8.80 15.18 6.74
N PHE A 122 -9.36 13.97 6.62
CA PHE A 122 -10.18 13.57 5.49
C PHE A 122 -11.64 13.97 5.69
N SER A 123 -12.19 13.81 6.90
CA SER A 123 -13.59 14.19 7.16
C SER A 123 -13.86 15.70 7.08
N ASN A 124 -12.86 16.54 7.33
CA ASN A 124 -12.95 18.00 7.18
C ASN A 124 -11.67 18.51 6.49
N PRO A 125 -11.59 18.38 5.15
CA PRO A 125 -10.37 18.65 4.42
C PRO A 125 -10.04 20.15 4.42
N ASN A 126 -8.87 20.49 4.96
CA ASN A 126 -8.29 21.82 4.81
C ASN A 126 -7.39 21.83 3.56
N PRO A 127 -7.61 22.74 2.58
CA PRO A 127 -6.83 22.77 1.34
C PRO A 127 -5.33 22.85 1.53
N VAL A 128 -4.86 23.61 2.53
CA VAL A 128 -3.43 23.76 2.80
C VAL A 128 -2.85 22.47 3.37
N GLN A 129 -3.56 21.82 4.30
CA GLN A 129 -3.11 20.54 4.88
C GLN A 129 -3.09 19.43 3.84
N MET A 130 -4.11 19.39 2.98
CA MET A 130 -4.20 18.41 1.91
C MET A 130 -3.09 18.60 0.87
N LEU A 131 -2.78 19.84 0.51
CA LEU A 131 -1.67 20.15 -0.38
C LEU A 131 -0.32 19.74 0.24
N MET A 132 -0.10 20.04 1.53
CA MET A 132 1.11 19.62 2.24
C MET A 132 1.23 18.09 2.27
N LEU A 133 0.13 17.38 2.53
CA LEU A 133 0.07 15.93 2.54
C LEU A 133 0.46 15.35 1.17
N VAL A 134 -0.18 15.79 0.10
CA VAL A 134 0.08 15.29 -1.27
C VAL A 134 1.51 15.60 -1.70
N THR A 135 2.01 16.80 -1.40
CA THR A 135 3.39 17.21 -1.71
C THR A 135 4.40 16.33 -0.96
N HIS A 136 4.15 16.05 0.32
CA HIS A 136 4.99 15.16 1.12
C HIS A 136 4.98 13.74 0.58
N LEU A 137 3.81 13.20 0.27
CA LEU A 137 3.68 11.86 -0.32
C LEU A 137 4.39 11.75 -1.66
N TYR A 138 4.32 12.78 -2.51
CA TYR A 138 5.00 12.80 -3.80
C TYR A 138 6.54 12.73 -3.67
N THR A 139 7.11 13.37 -2.65
CA THR A 139 8.56 13.33 -2.42
C THR A 139 9.02 12.04 -1.77
N VAL A 140 8.20 11.47 -0.89
CA VAL A 140 8.59 10.35 -0.02
C VAL A 140 8.27 8.99 -0.65
N LEU A 141 7.07 8.77 -1.19
CA LEU A 141 6.62 7.46 -1.68
C LEU A 141 7.53 6.80 -2.74
N PRO A 142 8.11 7.54 -3.72
CA PRO A 142 9.00 6.93 -4.71
C PRO A 142 10.24 6.23 -4.11
N SER A 143 10.65 6.63 -2.90
CA SER A 143 11.78 6.00 -2.18
C SER A 143 11.42 4.65 -1.54
N TYR A 144 10.13 4.34 -1.38
CA TYR A 144 9.65 3.12 -0.73
C TYR A 144 9.42 1.95 -1.70
N VAL A 145 9.66 2.17 -3.00
CA VAL A 145 9.54 1.12 -4.00
C VAL A 145 10.56 0.02 -3.70
N PRO A 146 10.10 -1.21 -3.40
CA PRO A 146 11.01 -2.30 -3.08
C PRO A 146 11.82 -2.66 -4.32
N ARG A 147 13.16 -2.49 -4.23
CA ARG A 147 14.08 -2.93 -5.29
C ARG A 147 14.46 -4.40 -5.18
N LEU A 148 14.39 -4.94 -3.96
CA LEU A 148 14.71 -6.32 -3.65
C LEU A 148 13.82 -6.78 -2.49
N THR A 149 13.08 -7.86 -2.71
CA THR A 149 12.25 -8.49 -1.67
C THR A 149 12.91 -9.83 -1.30
N VAL A 150 13.16 -10.05 -0.01
CA VAL A 150 13.75 -11.30 0.50
C VAL A 150 12.70 -12.04 1.31
N PHE A 151 12.40 -13.28 0.92
CA PHE A 151 11.44 -14.13 1.63
C PHE A 151 12.18 -15.02 2.63
N PHE A 152 11.70 -15.00 3.87
CA PHE A 152 12.13 -15.93 4.92
C PHE A 152 10.98 -16.90 5.18
N SER A 153 11.15 -18.15 4.75
CA SER A 153 10.17 -19.22 4.97
C SER A 153 10.83 -20.32 5.79
N GLY A 154 10.40 -20.51 7.03
CA GLY A 154 10.97 -21.49 7.96
C GLY A 154 9.93 -22.16 8.84
N SER A 155 10.27 -23.35 9.34
CA SER A 155 9.44 -24.03 10.34
C SER A 155 9.61 -23.37 11.71
N LEU A 156 8.58 -23.47 12.55
CA LEU A 156 8.44 -22.74 13.83
C LEU A 156 9.64 -22.88 14.79
N SER A 157 10.49 -23.89 14.61
CA SER A 157 11.63 -24.21 15.47
C SER A 157 12.99 -24.22 14.74
N THR A 158 13.13 -23.50 13.62
CA THR A 158 14.40 -23.42 12.86
C THR A 158 14.89 -22.00 12.67
N HIS A 159 16.19 -21.78 12.87
CA HIS A 159 16.85 -20.51 12.59
C HIS A 159 17.18 -20.42 11.10
N ILE A 160 16.79 -19.32 10.44
CA ILE A 160 17.09 -19.08 9.03
C ILE A 160 17.94 -17.84 8.91
N ASP A 161 19.17 -18.06 8.45
CA ASP A 161 20.10 -17.00 8.09
C ASP A 161 20.08 -16.78 6.57
N ARG A 162 19.79 -15.55 6.14
CA ARG A 162 20.00 -15.11 4.75
C ARG A 162 20.98 -13.95 4.74
N VAL A 163 22.08 -14.15 4.02
CA VAL A 163 23.10 -13.10 3.83
C VAL A 163 22.62 -12.18 2.70
N VAL A 164 22.33 -10.93 3.04
CA VAL A 164 22.02 -9.88 2.06
C VAL A 164 23.33 -9.19 1.69
N SER A 165 23.83 -9.42 0.49
CA SER A 165 25.01 -8.71 -0.04
C SER A 165 24.58 -7.34 -0.56
N LEU A 166 24.97 -6.30 0.17
CA LEU A 166 24.75 -4.91 -0.25
C LEU A 166 25.94 -4.48 -1.11
N ASN A 167 25.71 -4.31 -2.41
CA ASN A 167 26.71 -3.71 -3.29
C ASN A 167 26.42 -2.21 -3.42
N ASN A 168 27.41 -1.36 -3.16
CA ASN A 168 27.25 0.10 -3.26
C ASN A 168 27.61 0.54 -4.68
N PRO A 169 26.63 0.89 -5.54
CA PRO A 169 26.91 1.37 -6.89
C PRO A 169 27.49 2.80 -6.90
N SER A 170 27.48 3.51 -5.78
CA SER A 170 28.09 4.82 -5.67
C SER A 170 29.54 4.71 -5.21
N ASN A 171 30.44 5.50 -5.82
CA ASN A 171 31.84 5.59 -5.41
C ASN A 171 32.04 6.40 -4.10
N LYS A 172 30.99 6.52 -3.28
CA LYS A 172 30.99 7.25 -2.00
C LYS A 172 31.21 6.26 -0.86
N VAL A 173 32.15 6.57 0.02
CA VAL A 173 32.44 5.76 1.21
C VAL A 173 31.25 5.80 2.15
N VAL A 174 30.61 4.64 2.37
CA VAL A 174 29.50 4.49 3.33
C VAL A 174 30.09 4.12 4.68
N ARG A 175 30.02 5.03 5.65
CA ARG A 175 30.41 4.77 7.04
C ARG A 175 29.25 4.07 7.75
N MET A 176 29.33 2.75 7.92
CA MET A 176 28.37 2.01 8.74
C MET A 176 28.72 2.18 10.21
N GLN A 177 27.85 2.85 10.98
CA GLN A 177 27.98 2.94 12.42
C GLN A 177 27.29 1.72 13.04
N VAL A 178 28.07 0.73 13.48
CA VAL A 178 27.55 -0.45 14.17
C VAL A 178 27.21 -0.04 15.62
N PRO A 179 25.95 -0.11 16.07
CA PRO A 179 25.62 0.15 17.47
C PRO A 179 26.28 -0.91 18.33
N GLY A 180 27.24 -0.49 19.16
CA GLY A 180 28.01 -1.38 20.02
C GLY A 180 27.10 -2.15 20.98
N ARG A 181 27.10 -3.49 20.86
CA ARG A 181 26.46 -4.41 21.80
C ARG A 181 27.20 -4.30 23.14
N ARG A 182 26.67 -3.56 24.12
CA ARG A 182 27.18 -3.60 25.50
C ARG A 182 26.95 -5.02 26.03
N ARG A 183 28.03 -5.81 26.13
CA ARG A 183 28.06 -7.00 26.98
C ARG A 183 28.06 -6.52 28.42
N THR A 184 26.94 -6.69 29.12
CA THR A 184 26.95 -6.72 30.58
C THR A 184 27.58 -8.03 31.02
N ILE A 185 28.64 -7.92 31.82
CA ILE A 185 29.27 -9.00 32.58
C ILE A 185 28.33 -9.40 33.71
#